data_AF-A0A124H776-F1
#
_entry.id   AF-A0A124H776-F1
#
_cell.length_a   1.000
_cell.length_b   1.000
_cell.length_c   1.000
_cell.angle_alpha   90.00
_cell.angle_beta   90.00
_cell.angle_gamma   90.00
#
_symmetry.space_group_name_H-M   'P 1'
#
loop_
_entity.id
_entity.type
_entity.pdbx_description
1 polymer ?
#
loop_
_entity_poly.entity_id
_entity_poly.type
_entity_poly.pdbx_seq_one_letter_code
_entity_poly.pdbx_strand_id
1 'polypeptide(L)' 'MKPDDPLLQILACPLDKGPLHLVVPAAPDDARETAEALYNPRLHRRYPIVDGIPQLLPASGEQVSDDEHEELLQRIAR' A
#
# COMPACT_ATOMS: atom_id res chain seq x y z
N MET A 1 4.94 -6.56 -7.21
CA MET A 1 6.25 -6.11 -6.65
C MET A 1 6.70 -7.10 -5.57
N LYS A 2 7.97 -7.09 -5.12
CA LYS A 2 8.42 -7.93 -3.99
C LYS A 2 8.72 -7.08 -2.74
N PRO A 3 8.51 -7.57 -1.51
CA PRO A 3 8.75 -6.80 -0.29
C PRO A 3 10.19 -6.29 -0.10
N ASP A 4 11.19 -7.06 -0.56
CA ASP A 4 12.61 -6.71 -0.41
C ASP A 4 13.16 -5.88 -1.60
N ASP A 5 12.29 -5.35 -2.44
CA ASP A 5 12.71 -4.58 -3.61
C ASP A 5 13.40 -3.27 -3.16
N PRO A 6 14.66 -3.00 -3.57
CA PRO A 6 15.34 -1.76 -3.21
C PRO A 6 14.60 -0.50 -3.67
N LEU A 7 13.72 -0.61 -4.67
CA LEU A 7 12.84 0.48 -5.10
C LEU A 7 11.93 0.96 -3.95
N LEU A 8 11.45 0.05 -3.09
CA LEU A 8 10.58 0.41 -1.96
C LEU A 8 11.26 1.33 -0.95
N GLN A 9 12.60 1.29 -0.85
CA GLN A 9 13.37 2.20 0.00
C GLN A 9 13.41 3.63 -0.55
N ILE A 10 13.13 3.80 -1.85
CA ILE A 10 13.16 5.08 -2.57
C ILE A 10 11.75 5.67 -2.66
N LEU A 11 10.72 4.83 -2.81
CA LEU A 11 9.34 5.30 -2.94
C LEU A 11 8.85 5.99 -1.66
N ALA A 12 8.23 7.15 -1.85
CA ALA A 12 7.69 7.97 -0.77
C ALA A 12 6.27 8.43 -1.09
N CYS A 13 5.48 8.66 -0.05
CA CYS A 13 4.14 9.20 -0.17
C CYS A 13 4.17 10.59 -0.85
N PRO A 14 3.31 10.85 -1.86
CA PRO A 14 3.28 12.14 -2.55
C PRO A 14 2.86 13.31 -1.64
N LEU A 15 2.18 13.04 -0.52
CA LEU A 15 1.67 14.06 0.41
C LEU A 15 2.66 14.42 1.51
N ASP A 16 3.15 13.42 2.26
CA ASP A 16 3.97 13.65 3.47
C ASP A 16 5.46 13.27 3.30
N LYS A 17 5.84 12.76 2.12
CA LYS A 17 7.23 12.39 1.75
C LYS A 17 7.87 11.30 2.61
N GLY A 18 7.12 10.62 3.47
CA GLY A 18 7.66 9.51 4.24
C GLY A 18 7.49 8.15 3.55
N PRO A 19 8.03 7.07 4.14
CA PRO A 19 8.00 5.71 3.59
C PRO A 19 6.59 5.17 3.38
N LEU A 20 6.49 4.20 2.48
CA LEU A 20 5.30 3.43 2.15
C LEU A 20 5.56 1.93 2.35
N HIS A 21 4.53 1.18 2.70
CA HIS A 21 4.60 -0.26 2.89
C HIS A 21 3.91 -0.98 1.74
N LEU A 22 4.57 -1.97 1.14
CA LEU A 22 3.93 -2.83 0.16
C LEU A 22 2.90 -3.73 0.85
N VAL A 23 1.67 -3.73 0.36
CA VAL A 23 0.61 -4.65 0.81
C VAL A 23 0.17 -5.48 -0.39
N VAL A 24 0.38 -6.80 -0.28
CA VAL A 24 0.04 -7.79 -1.32
C VAL A 24 -1.11 -8.69 -0.84
N PRO A 25 -2.05 -9.09 -1.70
CA PRO A 25 -3.06 -10.09 -1.34
C PRO A 25 -2.41 -11.33 -0.72
N ALA A 26 -3.07 -11.93 0.28
CA ALA A 26 -2.63 -13.20 0.86
C ALA A 26 -2.79 -14.36 -0.14
N ALA A 27 -3.78 -14.27 -1.03
CA ALA A 27 -3.99 -15.21 -2.13
C ALA A 27 -4.21 -14.49 -3.48
N PRO A 28 -3.52 -14.87 -4.57
CA PRO A 28 -3.63 -14.21 -5.88
C PRO A 28 -5.02 -14.22 -6.51
N ASP A 29 -5.86 -15.19 -6.15
CA ASP A 29 -7.17 -15.45 -6.79
C ASP A 29 -8.36 -15.12 -5.88
N ASP A 30 -8.15 -14.57 -4.69
CA ASP A 30 -9.25 -14.16 -3.82
C ASP A 30 -9.74 -12.76 -4.20
N ALA A 31 -10.82 -12.72 -4.99
CA ALA A 31 -11.48 -11.49 -5.41
C ALA A 31 -12.07 -10.66 -4.25
N ARG A 32 -12.07 -11.18 -3.01
CA ARG A 32 -12.51 -10.46 -1.80
C ARG A 32 -11.38 -9.68 -1.14
N GLU A 33 -10.12 -9.90 -1.52
CA GLU A 33 -8.98 -9.25 -0.89
C GLU A 33 -8.58 -7.93 -1.56
N THR A 34 -7.98 -7.05 -0.77
CA THR A 34 -7.44 -5.77 -1.24
C THR A 34 -6.36 -6.01 -2.29
N ALA A 35 -6.54 -5.43 -3.48
CA ALA A 35 -5.55 -5.44 -4.55
C ALA A 35 -4.18 -4.90 -4.08
N GLU A 36 -3.12 -5.29 -4.78
CA GLU A 36 -1.76 -4.86 -4.48
C GLU A 36 -1.66 -3.32 -4.41
N ALA A 37 -1.09 -2.80 -3.32
CA ALA A 37 -1.02 -1.36 -3.07
C ALA A 37 0.19 -0.96 -2.22
N LEU A 38 0.49 0.34 -2.22
CA LEU A 38 1.43 0.98 -1.30
C LEU A 38 0.66 1.72 -0.22
N TYR A 39 0.91 1.38 1.03
CA TYR A 39 0.17 1.88 2.18
C TYR A 39 0.97 2.89 3.01
N ASN A 40 0.33 4.01 3.38
CA ASN A 40 0.84 4.99 4.33
C ASN A 40 0.03 4.91 5.64
N PRO A 41 0.59 4.31 6.71
CA PRO A 41 -0.09 4.19 8.00
C PRO A 41 -0.26 5.53 8.72
N ARG A 42 0.52 6.56 8.39
CA ARG A 42 0.42 7.89 9.03
C ARG A 42 -0.81 8.68 8.57
N LEU A 43 -1.24 8.44 7.33
CA LEU A 43 -2.38 9.15 6.70
C LEU A 43 -3.59 8.25 6.47
N HIS A 44 -3.51 6.96 6.86
CA HIS A 44 -4.53 5.94 6.59
C HIS A 44 -4.91 5.93 5.11
N ARG A 45 -3.90 5.92 4.24
CA ARG A 45 -4.09 6.10 2.79
C ARG A 45 -3.31 5.05 2.02
N ARG A 46 -3.93 4.43 1.03
CA ARG A 46 -3.28 3.48 0.12
C ARG A 46 -3.26 3.98 -1.31
N TYR A 47 -2.23 3.61 -2.06
CA TYR A 47 -2.04 3.95 -3.47
C TYR A 47 -2.03 2.64 -4.27
N PRO A 48 -2.94 2.45 -5.23
CA PRO A 48 -3.03 1.19 -5.97
C PRO A 48 -1.79 0.98 -6.84
N ILE A 49 -1.43 -0.29 -7.02
CA ILE A 49 -0.47 -0.73 -8.04
C ILE A 49 -1.28 -1.31 -9.20
N VAL A 50 -1.22 -0.66 -10.36
CA VAL A 50 -1.95 -1.07 -11.57
C VAL A 50 -0.94 -1.50 -12.61
N ASP A 51 -1.06 -2.74 -13.12
CA ASP A 51 -0.12 -3.33 -14.06
C ASP A 51 1.35 -3.26 -13.59
N GLY A 52 1.57 -3.41 -12.29
CA GLY A 52 2.89 -3.30 -11.67
C GLY A 52 3.41 -1.87 -11.49
N ILE A 53 2.61 -0.85 -11.83
CA ILE A 53 2.98 0.57 -11.72
C ILE A 53 2.30 1.21 -10.51
N PRO A 54 3.07 1.70 -9.51
CA PRO A 54 2.53 2.42 -8.38
C PRO A 54 1.92 3.78 -8.78
N GLN A 55 0.64 3.98 -8.46
CA GLN A 55 -0.07 5.24 -8.75
C GLN A 55 0.17 6.28 -7.64
N LEU A 56 1.37 6.88 -7.61
CA LEU A 56 1.79 7.84 -6.57
C LEU A 56 1.40 9.29 -6.87
N LEU A 57 0.15 9.51 -7.26
CA LEU A 57 -0.44 10.84 -7.37
C LEU A 57 -1.32 11.13 -6.16
N PRO A 58 -1.39 12.39 -5.68
CA PRO A 58 -2.32 12.78 -4.61
C PRO A 58 -3.76 12.30 -4.83
N ALA A 59 -4.25 12.42 -6.08
CA ALA A 59 -5.61 12.04 -6.48
C ALA A 59 -5.85 10.52 -6.54
N SER A 60 -4.78 9.72 -6.70
CA SER A 60 -4.86 8.27 -6.77
C SER A 60 -4.89 7.60 -5.39
N GLY A 61 -4.63 8.35 -4.32
CA GLY A 61 -4.67 7.80 -2.97
C GLY A 61 -6.11 7.58 -2.49
N GLU A 62 -6.36 6.42 -1.91
CA GLU A 62 -7.65 5.99 -1.36
C GLU A 62 -7.57 6.02 0.16
N GLN A 63 -8.62 6.54 0.80
CA GLN A 63 -8.73 6.53 2.26
C GLN A 63 -9.04 5.10 2.71
N VAL A 64 -8.34 4.67 3.75
CA VAL A 64 -8.51 3.38 4.42
C VAL A 64 -9.38 3.61 5.65
N SER A 65 -10.36 2.75 5.89
CA SER A 65 -11.19 2.79 7.11
C SER A 65 -10.36 2.39 8.35
N ASP A 66 -10.86 2.65 9.54
CA ASP A 66 -10.15 2.26 10.77
C ASP A 66 -10.03 0.73 10.89
N ASP A 67 -11.06 -0.02 10.52
CA ASP A 67 -11.02 -1.49 10.50
C ASP A 67 -9.95 -2.01 9.51
N GLU A 68 -9.93 -1.49 8.27
CA GLU A 68 -8.93 -1.87 7.27
C GLU A 68 -7.52 -1.42 7.71
N HIS A 69 -7.39 -0.29 8.40
CA HIS A 69 -6.13 0.21 8.95
C HIS A 69 -5.53 -0.79 9.94
N GLU A 70 -6.34 -1.29 10.88
CA GLU A 70 -5.89 -2.28 11.87
C GLU A 70 -5.41 -3.57 11.20
N GLU A 71 -6.14 -4.07 10.21
CA GLU A 71 -5.76 -5.25 9.43
C GLU A 71 -4.44 -5.04 8.66
N LEU A 72 -4.28 -3.88 8.02
CA LEU A 72 -3.06 -3.55 7.28
C LEU A 72 -1.85 -3.41 8.22
N LEU A 73 -2.02 -2.84 9.42
CA LEU A 73 -0.95 -2.77 10.42
C LEU A 73 -0.45 -4.16 10.82
N GLN A 74 -1.36 -5.12 11.02
CA GLN A 74 -0.98 -6.50 11.34
C GLN A 74 -0.20 -7.18 10.21
N ARG A 75 -0.53 -6.85 8.95
CA ARG A 75 0.14 -7.41 7.77
C ARG A 75 1.56 -6.89 7.59
N ILE A 76 1.78 -5.60 7.80
CA ILE A 76 3.09 -4.96 7.59
C ILE A 76 4.06 -5.15 8.77
N ALA A 77 3.55 -5.58 9.92
CA ALA A 77 4.35 -5.90 11.11
C ALA A 77 5.01 -7.30 11.07
N ARG A 78 4.69 -8.11 10.04
CA ARG A 78 5.22 -9.45 9.85
C ARG A 78 6.53 -9.47 9.08
#